data_AF-A0A353H1L5-F1
#
_entry.id   AF-A0A353H1L5-F1
#
_cell.length_a   1.000
_cell.length_b   1.000
_cell.length_c   1.000
_cell.angle_alpha   90.00
_cell.angle_beta   90.00
_cell.angle_gamma   90.00
#
_symmetry.space_group_name_H-M   'P 1'
#
loop_
_entity.id
_entity.type
_entity.pdbx_description
1 polymer ?
#
loop_
_entity_poly.entity_id
_entity_poly.type
_entity_poly.pdbx_seq_one_letter_code
_entity_poly.pdbx_strand_id
1 'polypeptide(L)' 'MVQRDELISAIWEDESASGVSEQALDALIRRLRDRLAEVDPNHQYIVTVRGHGLRLENQLRK' A
#
# COMPACT_ATOMS: atom_id res chain seq x y z
N MET A 1 6.58 -8.22 -4.24
CA MET A 1 6.41 -6.75 -4.33
C MET A 1 5.34 -6.50 -5.38
N VAL A 2 4.60 -5.40 -5.25
CA VAL A 2 3.48 -5.07 -6.13
C VAL A 2 3.69 -3.66 -6.66
N GLN A 3 3.53 -3.47 -7.97
CA GLN A 3 3.70 -2.17 -8.62
C GLN A 3 2.56 -1.22 -8.24
N ARG A 4 2.78 0.09 -8.34
CA ARG A 4 1.77 1.09 -7.97
C ARG A 4 0.54 1.03 -8.88
N ASP A 5 0.75 0.91 -10.19
CA ASP A 5 -0.36 0.82 -11.16
C ASP A 5 -1.20 -0.44 -10.93
N GLU A 6 -0.55 -1.56 -10.61
CA GLU A 6 -1.24 -2.81 -10.26
C GLU A 6 -2.08 -2.67 -8.98
N LEU A 7 -1.56 -1.95 -7.97
CA LEU A 7 -2.34 -1.63 -6.77
C LEU A 7 -3.52 -0.71 -7.07
N ILE A 8 -3.36 0.28 -7.95
CA ILE A 8 -4.44 1.19 -8.34
C ILE A 8 -5.56 0.40 -9.01
N SER A 9 -5.24 -0.43 -10.02
CA SER A 9 -6.22 -1.28 -10.70
C SER A 9 -6.87 -2.32 -9.77
N ALA A 10 -6.13 -2.85 -8.79
CA ALA A 10 -6.67 -3.82 -7.85
C ALA A 10 -7.61 -3.21 -6.79
N ILE A 11 -7.39 -1.94 -6.40
CA ILE A 11 -8.17 -1.26 -5.36
C ILE A 11 -9.40 -0.57 -5.97
N TRP A 12 -9.22 0.05 -7.13
CA TRP A 12 -10.27 0.70 -7.89
C TRP A 12 -10.41 -0.07 -9.21
N GLU A 13 -11.51 -0.80 -9.37
CA GLU A 13 -11.85 -1.54 -10.59
C GLU A 13 -11.57 -0.70 -11.86
N ASP A 14 -11.21 -1.32 -12.98
CA ASP A 14 -10.65 -0.63 -14.17
C ASP A 14 -11.47 0.59 -14.65
N GLU A 15 -12.80 0.56 -14.57
CA GLU A 15 -13.66 1.71 -14.94
C GLU A 15 -13.54 2.89 -13.97
N SER A 16 -13.26 2.62 -12.68
CA SER A 16 -13.07 3.61 -11.62
C SER A 16 -11.60 4.03 -11.45
N ALA A 17 -10.65 3.24 -11.96
CA ALA A 17 -9.22 3.54 -11.93
C ALA A 17 -8.86 4.78 -12.78
N SER A 18 -9.61 5.01 -13.86
CA SER A 18 -9.45 6.16 -14.77
C SER A 18 -9.85 7.47 -14.10
N GLY A 19 -8.96 8.01 -13.25
CA GLY A 19 -9.21 9.22 -12.47
C GLY A 19 -8.64 9.17 -11.05
N VAL A 20 -8.22 8.00 -10.60
CA VAL A 20 -7.53 7.86 -9.31
C VAL A 20 -6.08 8.27 -9.50
N SER A 21 -5.68 9.34 -8.84
CA SER A 21 -4.28 9.80 -8.88
C SER A 21 -3.39 8.94 -7.98
N GLU A 22 -2.10 8.90 -8.30
CA GLU A 22 -1.08 8.35 -7.40
C GLU A 22 -1.15 8.94 -5.97
N GLN A 23 -1.60 10.19 -5.86
CA GLN A 23 -1.77 10.86 -4.57
C GLN A 23 -2.89 10.22 -3.73
N ALA A 24 -3.95 9.71 -4.37
CA ALA A 24 -5.01 9.00 -3.68
C ALA A 24 -4.51 7.66 -3.12
N LEU A 25 -3.70 6.93 -3.90
CA LEU A 25 -3.01 5.74 -3.42
C LEU A 25 -2.10 6.08 -2.23
N ASP A 26 -1.31 7.15 -2.32
CA ASP A 26 -0.43 7.57 -1.23
C ASP A 26 -1.19 7.95 0.04
N ALA A 27 -2.33 8.64 -0.09
CA ALA A 27 -3.20 8.96 1.03
C ALA A 27 -3.80 7.71 1.68
N LEU A 28 -4.15 6.69 0.89
CA LEU A 28 -4.61 5.40 1.41
C LEU A 28 -3.51 4.65 2.16
N ILE A 29 -2.31 4.56 1.56
CA ILE A 29 -1.15 3.91 2.18
C ILE A 29 -0.77 4.58 3.49
N ARG A 30 -0.76 5.92 3.53
CA ARG A 30 -0.48 6.68 4.76
C ARG A 30 -1.47 6.34 5.87
N ARG A 31 -2.78 6.42 5.58
CA ARG A 31 -3.83 6.09 6.57
C ARG A 31 -3.71 4.65 7.07
N LEU A 32 -3.37 3.71 6.19
CA LEU A 32 -3.17 2.31 6.58
C LEU A 32 -1.94 2.14 7.48
N ARG A 33 -0.82 2.80 7.17
CA ARG A 33 0.37 2.81 8.04
C ARG A 33 0.09 3.43 9.41
N ASP A 34 -0.62 4.56 9.43
CA ASP A 34 -1.01 5.23 10.68
C ASP A 34 -1.83 4.26 11.56
N ARG A 35 -2.82 3.58 10.98
CA ARG A 35 -3.67 2.61 11.70
C ARG A 35 -2.92 1.37 12.18
N LEU A 36 -1.96 0.87 11.40
CA LEU A 36 -1.13 -0.27 11.80
C LEU A 36 -0.18 0.11 12.93
N ALA A 37 0.38 1.32 12.91
CA ALA A 37 1.26 1.83 13.96
C ALA A 37 0.53 2.03 15.30
N GLU A 38 -0.79 2.28 15.28
CA GLU A 38 -1.60 2.30 16.51
C GLU A 38 -1.68 0.92 17.21
N VAL A 39 -1.58 -0.17 16.45
CA VAL A 39 -1.73 -1.54 16.97
C VAL A 39 -0.38 -2.19 17.25
N ASP A 40 0.60 -1.99 16.36
CA ASP A 40 1.93 -2.55 16.44
C ASP A 40 2.97 -1.54 15.92
N PRO A 41 3.40 -0.58 16.78
CA PRO A 41 4.31 0.49 16.38
C PRO A 41 5.72 0.03 16.04
N ASN A 42 6.08 -1.21 16.41
CA ASN A 42 7.44 -1.74 16.24
C ASN A 42 7.64 -2.46 14.91
N HIS A 43 6.58 -2.66 14.11
CA HIS A 43 6.65 -3.41 12.87
C HIS A 43 6.13 -2.61 11.66
N GLN A 44 6.96 -2.47 10.63
CA GLN A 44 6.58 -1.80 9.38
C GLN A 44 6.04 -2.81 8.36
N TYR A 45 4.72 -3.01 8.35
CA TYR A 45 4.08 -3.97 7.44
C TYR A 45 4.10 -3.55 5.96
N ILE A 46 4.06 -2.25 5.65
CA ILE A 46 3.97 -1.76 4.26
C ILE A 46 5.23 -0.99 3.92
N VAL A 47 6.16 -1.64 3.22
CA VAL A 47 7.47 -1.08 2.86
C VAL A 47 7.46 -0.55 1.44
N THR A 48 7.93 0.69 1.26
CA THR A 48 8.19 1.25 -0.07
C THR A 48 9.53 0.74 -0.59
N VAL A 49 9.53 0.14 -1.79
CA VAL A 49 10.74 -0.28 -2.49
C VAL A 49 10.97 0.69 -3.65
N ARG A 50 11.99 1.53 -3.56
CA ARG A 50 12.27 2.57 -4.57
C ARG A 50 12.41 1.93 -5.96
N GLY A 51 11.66 2.46 -6.93
CA GLY A 51 11.62 1.95 -8.30
C GLY A 51 10.80 0.67 -8.51
N HIS A 52 10.18 0.09 -7.47
CA HIS A 52 9.50 -1.21 -7.52
C HIS A 52 8.14 -1.25 -6.80
N GLY A 53 7.63 -0.13 -6.28
CA GLY A 53 6.33 -0.07 -5.63
C GLY A 53 6.35 -0.47 -4.14
N LEU A 54 5.42 -1.33 -3.72
CA LEU A 54 5.20 -1.68 -2.32
C LEU A 54 5.46 -3.16 -2.05
N ARG A 55 5.85 -3.46 -0.82
CA ARG A 55 6.01 -4.82 -0.32
C ARG A 55 5.35 -4.97 1.03
N LEU A 56 4.54 -6.02 1.17
CA LEU A 56 4.03 -6.47 2.45
C LEU A 56 5.15 -7.22 3.19
N GLU A 57 5.54 -6.70 4.35
CA GLU A 57 6.39 -7.36 5.33
C GLU A 57 5.49 -7.96 6.41
N ASN A 58 5.04 -9.18 6.19
CA ASN A 58 4.38 -9.93 7.23
C ASN A 58 5.38 -10.94 7.79
N GLN A 59 5.64 -10.93 9.11
CA GLN A 59 6.34 -12.03 9.72
C GLN A 59 5.39 -13.24 9.62
N LEU A 60 5.66 -14.15 8.69
CA LEU A 60 5.01 -15.44 8.68
C LEU A 60 5.25 -16.07 10.05
N ARG A 61 4.24 -16.07 10.92
CA ARG A 61 4.26 -16.88 12.12
C ARG A 61 4.49 -18.31 11.65
N LYS A 62 5.64 -18.88 12.05
CA LYS A 62 5.83 -20.33 11.99
C LYS A 62 4.85 -21.01 12.94
#